data_AF-A0A2K0TJY2-F1
#
_entry.id   AF-A0A2K0TJY2-F1
#
_cell.length_a   1.000
_cell.length_b   1.000
_cell.length_c   1.000
_cell.angle_alpha   90.00
_cell.angle_beta   90.00
_cell.angle_gamma   90.00
#
_symmetry.space_group_name_H-M   'P 1'
#
loop_
_entity.id
_entity.type
_entity.pdbx_description
1 polymer ?
#
loop_
_entity_poly.entity_id
_entity_poly.type
_entity_poly.pdbx_seq_one_letter_code
_entity_poly.pdbx_strand_id
1 'polypeptide(L)'
;MSSVTLERPSPEMISEICGFRDVFLPEVAQLIQSHSQSHCLWRYCSVLKLVQDLELAESLETATYPLSKVLSWSRGENPRLVQDGHVAGPFIELRIDARGIKSIERISKIPANTGGEVPASSFVFAVEPVEKLSDAKIEFELGMCHLHVEPENISIWSTPAISQHKEFEVWEMGQYKRLNSISLNPNCCTGISFFLRDHCIIDIHPHSTRYPPTHVEKFKYMEAMFTSPAPDGVEWIYMPLTARDEITAIRARTQVTPDTPHNFTFYTKAGGKIAVGTPYKEGRTRHGNGQVLNLGRDEVYTLEKDSWRHINLIYSIPASGLMTLIRPDAEIVIDGNVDEQNTVIAITISPTITSLYPGAVSSSLLPKAFFSSAPLEGILNAHVFTVGWKKLCKGILIEYENGSKRALGQCRLGLDEVQSWHKPLSMHYVPEEYGRTVGDLINESRTSRSAQVAFDCESSHATEDGSLEENYYELKGCLNFWFTYHEVELQFVD
;
A
#
# COMPACT_ATOMS: atom_id res chain seq x y z
N MET A 1 -0.79 1.01 -13.56
CA MET A 1 0.08 0.24 -14.47
C MET A 1 1.51 0.67 -14.19
N SER A 2 2.31 -0.16 -13.52
CA SER A 2 3.73 0.14 -13.28
C SER A 2 4.54 -0.22 -14.53
N SER A 3 5.49 0.63 -14.88
CA SER A 3 6.30 0.60 -16.11
C SER A 3 7.42 -0.46 -16.09
N VAL A 4 7.43 -1.37 -15.11
CA VAL A 4 8.67 -1.98 -14.59
C VAL A 4 9.16 -3.19 -15.38
N THR A 5 8.49 -3.57 -16.46
CA THR A 5 8.95 -4.65 -17.35
C THR A 5 8.86 -4.25 -18.81
N LEU A 6 9.25 -3.02 -19.13
CA LEU A 6 9.62 -2.73 -20.51
C LEU A 6 10.86 -3.56 -20.83
N GLU A 7 10.68 -4.54 -21.72
CA GLU A 7 11.74 -5.04 -22.58
C GLU A 7 12.59 -3.84 -23.04
N ARG A 8 13.91 -4.04 -23.17
CA ARG A 8 14.83 -2.97 -23.61
C ARG A 8 14.20 -2.26 -24.81
N PRO A 9 13.96 -0.95 -24.72
CA PRO A 9 13.15 -0.29 -25.72
C PRO A 9 13.92 -0.25 -27.03
N SER A 10 13.24 -0.60 -28.13
CA SER A 10 13.85 -0.57 -29.47
C SER A 10 14.33 0.86 -29.75
N PRO A 11 15.64 1.06 -30.02
CA PRO A 11 16.16 2.38 -30.35
C PRO A 11 15.47 2.98 -31.57
N GLU A 12 15.10 2.14 -32.54
CA GLU A 12 14.34 2.51 -33.74
C GLU A 12 13.00 3.11 -33.36
N MET A 13 12.22 2.40 -32.53
CA MET A 13 10.90 2.83 -32.09
C MET A 13 10.95 4.14 -31.29
N ILE A 14 11.92 4.30 -30.38
CA ILE A 14 12.06 5.54 -29.62
C ILE A 14 12.44 6.71 -30.54
N SER A 15 13.36 6.48 -31.49
CA SER A 15 13.81 7.51 -32.43
C SER A 15 12.65 8.03 -33.26
N GLU A 16 11.85 7.11 -33.78
CA GLU A 16 10.66 7.41 -34.57
C GLU A 16 9.64 8.24 -33.77
N ILE A 17 9.30 7.80 -32.54
CA ILE A 17 8.32 8.51 -31.72
C ILE A 17 8.83 9.89 -31.31
N CYS A 18 10.14 10.03 -31.07
CA CYS A 18 10.76 11.31 -30.78
C CYS A 18 10.92 12.20 -32.04
N GLY A 19 10.55 11.72 -33.23
CA GLY A 19 10.60 12.46 -34.49
C GLY A 19 11.98 12.55 -35.14
N PHE A 20 12.92 11.68 -34.73
CA PHE A 20 14.26 11.61 -35.28
C PHE A 20 14.30 10.69 -36.51
N ARG A 21 15.04 11.12 -37.54
CA ARG A 21 15.26 10.33 -38.76
C ARG A 21 16.35 9.27 -38.59
N ASP A 22 17.34 9.58 -37.76
CA ASP A 22 18.43 8.67 -37.44
C ASP A 22 18.08 7.84 -36.21
N VAL A 23 18.43 6.55 -36.25
CA VAL A 23 18.23 5.63 -35.14
C VAL A 23 19.21 5.97 -34.02
N PHE A 24 18.69 6.18 -32.81
CA PHE A 24 19.45 6.35 -31.60
C PHE A 24 20.37 5.16 -31.35
N LEU A 25 21.55 5.44 -30.81
CA LEU A 25 22.36 4.38 -30.24
C LEU A 25 21.62 3.74 -29.04
N PRO A 26 21.80 2.43 -28.79
CA PRO A 26 21.16 1.74 -27.67
C PRO A 26 21.37 2.43 -26.31
N GLU A 27 22.53 3.06 -26.11
CA GLU A 27 22.88 3.81 -24.90
C GLU A 27 22.01 5.06 -24.73
N VAL A 28 21.69 5.76 -25.83
CA VAL A 28 20.83 6.95 -25.81
C VAL A 28 19.39 6.55 -25.50
N ALA A 29 18.90 5.47 -26.12
CA ALA A 29 17.59 4.90 -25.82
C ALA A 29 17.47 4.50 -24.34
N GLN A 30 18.50 3.86 -23.78
CA GLN A 30 18.56 3.52 -22.35
C GLN A 30 18.61 4.75 -21.45
N LEU A 31 19.33 5.80 -21.85
CA LEU A 31 19.42 7.05 -21.09
C LEU A 31 18.08 7.80 -21.07
N ILE A 32 17.39 7.87 -22.21
CA ILE A 32 16.03 8.40 -22.29
C ILE A 32 15.11 7.58 -21.37
N GLN A 33 15.17 6.25 -21.44
CA GLN A 33 14.41 5.37 -20.56
C GLN A 33 14.72 5.63 -19.09
N SER A 34 15.98 5.74 -18.69
CA SER A 34 16.35 5.96 -17.29
C SER A 34 15.85 7.29 -16.74
N HIS A 35 15.81 8.34 -17.57
CA HIS A 35 15.31 9.67 -17.16
C HIS A 35 13.80 9.84 -17.28
N SER A 36 13.11 8.92 -17.97
CA SER A 36 11.68 9.05 -18.24
C SER A 36 10.89 7.79 -17.91
N GLN A 37 11.36 6.91 -17.03
CA GLN A 37 10.77 5.59 -16.74
C GLN A 37 9.25 5.60 -16.53
N SER A 38 8.71 6.67 -15.95
CA SER A 38 7.28 6.87 -15.67
C SER A 38 6.47 7.52 -16.79
N HIS A 39 7.10 7.96 -17.88
CA HIS A 39 6.45 8.74 -18.93
C HIS A 39 5.42 7.90 -19.71
N CYS A 40 4.29 8.49 -20.08
CA CYS A 40 3.23 7.80 -20.82
C CYS A 40 3.67 7.28 -22.20
N LEU A 41 4.75 7.86 -22.75
CA LEU A 41 5.45 7.39 -23.95
C LEU A 41 5.67 5.88 -23.93
N TRP A 42 6.07 5.31 -22.80
CA TRP A 42 6.36 3.88 -22.74
C TRP A 42 5.13 2.98 -22.88
N ARG A 43 3.95 3.49 -22.47
CA ARG A 43 2.68 2.82 -22.75
C ARG A 43 2.41 2.84 -24.26
N TYR A 44 2.70 3.96 -24.92
CA TYR A 44 2.57 4.08 -26.36
C TYR A 44 3.56 3.15 -27.11
N CYS A 45 4.83 3.10 -26.71
CA CYS A 45 5.80 2.13 -27.25
C CYS A 45 5.30 0.69 -27.10
N SER A 46 4.74 0.33 -25.94
CA SER A 46 4.20 -1.01 -25.70
C SER A 46 3.06 -1.38 -26.65
N VAL A 47 2.20 -0.40 -26.98
CA VAL A 47 1.11 -0.54 -27.96
C VAL A 47 1.66 -0.68 -29.37
N LEU A 48 2.61 0.17 -29.79
CA LEU A 48 3.22 0.05 -31.12
C LEU A 48 3.92 -1.29 -31.32
N LYS A 49 4.63 -1.76 -30.28
CA LYS A 49 5.25 -3.08 -30.31
C LYS A 49 4.20 -4.18 -30.45
N LEU A 50 3.05 -4.08 -29.78
CA LEU A 50 1.96 -5.02 -29.94
C LEU A 50 1.41 -5.00 -31.37
N VAL A 51 1.23 -3.83 -31.99
CA VAL A 51 0.80 -3.71 -33.38
C VAL A 51 1.78 -4.40 -34.33
N GLN A 52 3.08 -4.14 -34.19
CA GLN A 52 4.12 -4.81 -34.98
C GLN A 52 4.11 -6.33 -34.79
N ASP A 53 3.96 -6.80 -33.55
CA ASP A 53 3.91 -8.24 -33.25
C ASP A 53 2.67 -8.89 -33.91
N LEU A 54 1.53 -8.19 -33.95
CA LEU A 54 0.31 -8.66 -34.63
C LEU A 54 0.43 -8.65 -36.16
N GLU A 55 1.12 -7.67 -36.74
CA GLU A 55 1.37 -7.60 -38.19
C GLU A 55 2.31 -8.71 -38.68
N LEU A 56 3.26 -9.13 -37.84
CA LEU A 56 4.22 -10.19 -38.14
C LEU A 56 3.67 -11.59 -37.84
N ALA A 57 2.59 -11.70 -37.07
CA ALA A 57 2.00 -12.99 -36.73
C ALA A 57 1.46 -13.67 -38.00
N GLU A 58 1.78 -14.96 -38.17
CA GLU A 58 1.17 -15.75 -39.22
C GLU A 58 -0.36 -15.77 -39.01
N SER A 59 -1.10 -15.37 -40.04
CA SER A 59 -2.56 -15.48 -40.07
C SER A 59 -2.94 -16.96 -40.17
N LEU A 60 -2.99 -17.61 -39.01
CA LEU A 60 -3.59 -18.93 -38.85
C LEU A 60 -5.11 -18.75 -38.74
N GLU A 61 -5.86 -19.76 -39.18
CA GLU A 61 -7.30 -19.79 -38.95
C GLU A 61 -7.60 -19.67 -37.45
N THR A 62 -8.50 -18.75 -37.12
CA THR A 62 -9.03 -18.55 -35.78
C THR A 62 -9.51 -19.88 -35.20
N ALA A 63 -8.92 -20.31 -34.10
CA ALA A 63 -9.23 -21.59 -33.46
C ALA A 63 -9.96 -21.36 -32.13
N THR A 64 -11.19 -21.86 -32.04
CA THR A 64 -12.02 -21.72 -30.84
C THR A 64 -12.22 -23.06 -30.15
N TYR A 65 -11.92 -23.12 -28.86
CA TYR A 65 -12.06 -24.31 -28.03
C TYR A 65 -12.85 -24.01 -26.76
N PRO A 66 -13.55 -25.01 -26.18
CA PRO A 66 -13.93 -24.94 -24.78
C PRO A 66 -12.67 -24.77 -23.92
N LEU A 67 -12.66 -23.83 -22.98
CA LEU A 67 -11.50 -23.62 -22.10
C LEU A 67 -11.16 -24.89 -21.32
N SER A 68 -12.19 -25.66 -20.96
CA SER A 68 -12.09 -26.98 -20.33
C SER A 68 -11.30 -28.01 -21.12
N LYS A 69 -11.05 -27.80 -22.42
CA LYS A 69 -10.22 -28.66 -23.28
C LYS A 69 -8.78 -28.20 -23.46
N VAL A 70 -8.41 -27.00 -23.00
CA VAL A 70 -7.04 -26.50 -23.06
C VAL A 70 -6.22 -27.06 -21.90
N LEU A 71 -5.11 -27.73 -22.22
CA LEU A 71 -4.14 -28.28 -21.26
C LEU A 71 -3.09 -27.23 -20.90
N SER A 72 -2.51 -26.58 -21.91
CA SER A 72 -1.61 -25.45 -21.71
C SER A 72 -1.49 -24.60 -22.96
N TRP A 73 -1.14 -23.33 -22.78
CA TRP A 73 -0.83 -22.40 -23.85
C TRP A 73 0.05 -21.27 -23.34
N SER A 74 0.95 -20.79 -24.17
CA SER A 74 1.70 -19.55 -23.96
C SER A 74 1.54 -18.66 -25.19
N ARG A 75 1.49 -17.33 -24.98
CA ARG A 75 1.40 -16.35 -26.06
C ARG A 75 2.46 -16.60 -27.13
N GLY A 76 2.03 -16.65 -28.40
CA GLY A 76 2.85 -16.96 -29.56
C GLY A 76 2.97 -18.46 -29.89
N GLU A 77 2.47 -19.36 -29.04
CA GLU A 77 2.48 -20.81 -29.28
C GLU A 77 1.10 -21.35 -29.71
N ASN A 78 1.10 -22.58 -30.23
CA ASN A 78 -0.14 -23.33 -30.48
C ASN A 78 -0.68 -23.94 -29.18
N PRO A 79 -2.02 -23.93 -28.95
CA PRO A 79 -2.60 -24.49 -27.75
C PRO A 79 -2.42 -26.00 -27.70
N ARG A 80 -2.03 -26.52 -26.52
CA ARG A 80 -2.02 -27.96 -26.25
C ARG A 80 -3.37 -28.33 -25.65
N LEU A 81 -4.04 -29.32 -26.25
CA LEU A 81 -5.35 -29.78 -25.83
C LEU A 81 -5.24 -31.01 -24.92
N VAL A 82 -6.21 -31.17 -24.02
CA VAL A 82 -6.37 -32.36 -23.20
C VAL A 82 -6.68 -33.54 -24.11
N GLN A 83 -5.82 -34.55 -24.11
CA GLN A 83 -6.03 -35.79 -24.87
C GLN A 83 -7.03 -36.70 -24.14
N ASP A 84 -7.80 -37.49 -24.89
CA ASP A 84 -8.74 -38.43 -24.32
C ASP A 84 -8.02 -39.45 -23.41
N GLY A 85 -8.56 -39.67 -22.21
CA GLY A 85 -8.00 -40.59 -21.21
C GLY A 85 -6.87 -40.03 -20.32
N HIS A 86 -6.36 -38.82 -20.58
CA HIS A 86 -5.40 -38.17 -19.69
C HIS A 86 -6.11 -37.42 -18.55
N VAL A 87 -5.64 -37.62 -17.32
CA VAL A 87 -6.08 -36.85 -16.16
C VAL A 87 -5.40 -35.49 -16.17
N ALA A 88 -6.11 -34.45 -16.61
CA ALA A 88 -5.67 -33.07 -16.47
C ALA A 88 -5.93 -32.56 -15.04
N GLY A 89 -5.17 -31.55 -14.61
CA GLY A 89 -5.39 -30.89 -13.32
C GLY A 89 -6.82 -30.30 -13.21
N PRO A 90 -7.45 -30.33 -12.02
CA PRO A 90 -8.82 -29.86 -11.83
C PRO A 90 -8.93 -28.32 -11.73
N PHE A 91 -7.82 -27.60 -11.88
CA PHE A 91 -7.82 -26.13 -11.88
C PHE A 91 -7.16 -25.60 -13.14
N ILE A 92 -7.63 -24.43 -13.57
CA ILE A 92 -7.05 -23.65 -14.65
C ILE A 92 -6.40 -22.42 -14.04
N GLU A 93 -5.10 -22.24 -14.29
CA GLU A 93 -4.38 -21.01 -13.99
C GLU A 93 -4.22 -20.18 -15.26
N LEU A 94 -4.70 -18.95 -15.23
CA LEU A 94 -4.43 -17.92 -16.23
C LEU A 94 -3.43 -16.93 -15.64
N ARG A 95 -2.30 -16.72 -16.33
CA ARG A 95 -1.39 -15.60 -16.03
C ARG A 95 -1.69 -14.47 -17.00
N ILE A 96 -1.93 -13.27 -16.48
CA ILE A 96 -2.40 -12.11 -17.24
C ILE A 96 -1.40 -10.98 -17.02
N ASP A 97 -0.97 -10.33 -18.10
CA ASP A 97 -0.12 -9.15 -18.07
C ASP A 97 -0.82 -7.93 -18.72
N ALA A 98 -0.09 -6.85 -18.94
CA ALA A 98 -0.62 -5.64 -19.57
C ALA A 98 -1.13 -5.84 -21.01
N ARG A 99 -0.78 -6.95 -21.68
CA ARG A 99 -1.24 -7.34 -23.02
C ARG A 99 -2.35 -8.41 -22.97
N GLY A 100 -2.92 -8.70 -21.81
CA GLY A 100 -3.95 -9.72 -21.62
C GLY A 100 -3.39 -11.06 -21.16
N ILE A 101 -4.05 -12.17 -21.50
CA ILE A 101 -3.61 -13.50 -21.08
C ILE A 101 -2.24 -13.79 -21.72
N LYS A 102 -1.28 -14.17 -20.89
CA LYS A 102 0.08 -14.53 -21.28
C LYS A 102 0.25 -16.05 -21.34
N SER A 103 -0.35 -16.77 -20.40
CA SER A 103 -0.30 -18.23 -20.39
C SER A 103 -1.50 -18.84 -19.69
N ILE A 104 -1.77 -20.10 -20.04
CA ILE A 104 -2.82 -20.96 -19.49
C ILE A 104 -2.15 -22.28 -19.10
N GLU A 105 -2.40 -22.75 -17.88
CA GLU A 105 -1.85 -24.01 -17.38
C GLU A 105 -2.90 -24.78 -16.58
N ARG A 106 -2.86 -26.12 -16.70
CA ARG A 106 -3.58 -27.03 -15.80
C ARG A 106 -2.75 -27.35 -14.59
N ILE A 107 -3.28 -27.07 -13.41
CA ILE A 107 -2.59 -27.34 -12.14
C ILE A 107 -3.38 -28.36 -11.32
N SER A 108 -2.66 -29.28 -10.68
CA SER A 108 -3.27 -30.32 -9.84
C SER A 108 -3.71 -29.80 -8.48
N LYS A 109 -3.07 -28.73 -7.99
CA LYS A 109 -3.34 -28.09 -6.70
C LYS A 109 -3.12 -26.59 -6.84
N ILE A 110 -3.96 -25.82 -6.16
CA ILE A 110 -3.75 -24.38 -5.99
C ILE A 110 -2.53 -24.18 -5.07
N PRO A 111 -1.62 -23.23 -5.35
CA PRO A 111 -0.52 -22.91 -4.45
C PRO A 111 -1.05 -22.52 -3.06
N ALA A 112 -0.50 -23.13 -2.00
CA ALA A 112 -1.02 -22.95 -0.63
C ALA A 112 -0.47 -21.71 0.10
N ASN A 113 0.55 -21.04 -0.46
CA ASN A 113 1.27 -19.99 0.25
C ASN A 113 1.27 -18.68 -0.53
N THR A 114 0.69 -17.65 0.07
CA THR A 114 0.77 -16.23 -0.32
C THR A 114 2.12 -15.60 0.00
N GLY A 115 2.92 -16.24 0.88
CA GLY A 115 4.19 -15.70 1.39
C GLY A 115 5.43 -15.93 0.51
N GLY A 116 5.28 -16.51 -0.68
CA GLY A 116 6.38 -16.75 -1.61
C GLY A 116 6.42 -15.69 -2.70
N GLU A 117 7.43 -14.82 -2.65
CA GLU A 117 7.78 -13.77 -3.62
C GLU A 117 6.63 -12.80 -3.96
N VAL A 118 6.80 -11.51 -3.63
CA VAL A 118 5.93 -10.45 -4.16
C VAL A 118 5.91 -10.65 -5.68
N PRO A 119 4.77 -10.99 -6.31
CA PRO A 119 4.73 -11.22 -7.74
C PRO A 119 5.28 -9.98 -8.44
N ALA A 120 6.09 -10.17 -9.48
CA ALA A 120 6.51 -9.05 -10.30
C ALA A 120 5.24 -8.25 -10.68
N SER A 121 5.23 -6.95 -10.39
CA SER A 121 4.04 -6.07 -10.47
C SER A 121 3.35 -6.01 -11.85
N SER A 122 3.89 -6.74 -12.83
CA SER A 122 3.41 -6.89 -14.20
C SER A 122 2.37 -7.99 -14.41
N PHE A 123 2.15 -8.90 -13.44
CA PHE A 123 1.22 -10.02 -13.60
C PHE A 123 0.08 -10.02 -12.58
N VAL A 124 -1.07 -10.52 -13.02
CA VAL A 124 -2.18 -10.97 -12.19
C VAL A 124 -2.59 -12.38 -12.63
N PHE A 125 -3.29 -13.09 -11.76
CA PHE A 125 -3.62 -14.50 -11.92
C PHE A 125 -5.14 -14.69 -11.81
N ALA A 126 -5.69 -15.62 -12.59
CA ALA A 126 -7.01 -16.18 -12.31
C ALA A 126 -6.84 -17.68 -12.13
N VAL A 127 -7.30 -18.22 -10.99
CA VAL A 127 -7.22 -19.65 -10.69
C VAL A 127 -8.60 -20.12 -10.31
N GLU A 128 -9.19 -20.96 -11.16
CA GLU A 128 -10.58 -21.39 -11.01
C GLU A 128 -10.71 -22.89 -11.29
N PRO A 129 -11.66 -23.60 -10.63
CA PRO A 129 -11.98 -24.99 -10.95
C PRO A 129 -12.48 -25.13 -12.39
N VAL A 130 -12.18 -26.25 -13.05
CA VAL A 130 -12.65 -26.51 -14.42
C VAL A 130 -14.17 -26.49 -14.50
N GLU A 131 -14.82 -27.00 -13.46
CA GLU A 131 -16.27 -27.16 -13.38
C GLU A 131 -16.98 -25.81 -13.41
N LYS A 132 -16.36 -24.78 -12.82
CA LYS A 132 -16.86 -23.39 -12.81
C LYS A 132 -16.74 -22.71 -14.17
N LEU A 133 -15.79 -23.17 -15.00
CA LEU A 133 -15.49 -22.62 -16.32
C LEU A 133 -15.95 -23.55 -17.46
N SER A 134 -16.94 -24.41 -17.20
CA SER A 134 -17.44 -25.40 -18.16
C SER A 134 -17.99 -24.78 -19.45
N ASP A 135 -18.66 -23.63 -19.32
CA ASP A 135 -19.25 -22.88 -20.44
C ASP A 135 -18.28 -21.87 -21.09
N ALA A 136 -17.10 -21.68 -20.49
CA ALA A 136 -16.13 -20.72 -20.99
C ALA A 136 -15.49 -21.21 -22.29
N LYS A 137 -15.34 -20.28 -23.25
CA LYS A 137 -14.68 -20.55 -24.54
C LYS A 137 -13.46 -19.67 -24.67
N ILE A 138 -12.50 -20.14 -25.45
CA ILE A 138 -11.29 -19.40 -25.75
C ILE A 138 -10.98 -19.48 -27.24
N GLU A 139 -10.71 -18.31 -27.80
CA GLU A 139 -10.36 -18.09 -29.19
C GLU A 139 -8.86 -17.80 -29.26
N PHE A 140 -8.15 -18.44 -30.19
CA PHE A 140 -6.73 -18.21 -30.47
C PHE A 140 -6.58 -17.63 -31.86
N GLU A 141 -5.95 -16.46 -31.95
CA GLU A 141 -5.69 -15.75 -33.21
C GLU A 141 -4.46 -14.85 -33.07
N LEU A 142 -3.64 -14.75 -34.12
CA LEU A 142 -2.43 -13.91 -34.16
C LEU A 142 -1.47 -14.13 -32.97
N GLY A 143 -1.35 -15.38 -32.51
CA GLY A 143 -0.53 -15.72 -31.33
C GLY A 143 -1.07 -15.18 -29.99
N MET A 144 -2.27 -14.60 -29.99
CA MET A 144 -2.99 -14.10 -28.82
C MET A 144 -4.18 -15.02 -28.50
N CYS A 145 -4.82 -14.77 -27.36
CA CYS A 145 -6.08 -15.43 -27.05
C CYS A 145 -7.12 -14.47 -26.46
N HIS A 146 -8.38 -14.76 -26.76
CA HIS A 146 -9.53 -14.03 -26.24
C HIS A 146 -10.44 -14.98 -25.45
N LEU A 147 -10.66 -14.66 -24.18
CA LEU A 147 -11.46 -15.47 -23.27
C LEU A 147 -12.91 -14.98 -23.23
N HIS A 148 -13.84 -15.87 -23.56
CA HIS A 148 -15.27 -15.66 -23.42
C HIS A 148 -15.75 -16.33 -22.14
N VAL A 149 -15.98 -15.54 -21.11
CA VAL A 149 -16.43 -15.99 -19.79
C VAL A 149 -17.36 -14.96 -19.17
N GLU A 150 -18.38 -15.42 -18.45
CA GLU A 150 -19.17 -14.52 -17.62
C GLU A 150 -18.29 -13.92 -16.50
N PRO A 151 -18.29 -12.60 -16.28
CA PRO A 151 -17.41 -11.96 -15.30
C PRO A 151 -17.50 -12.54 -13.88
N GLU A 152 -18.68 -13.04 -13.50
CA GLU A 152 -18.93 -13.65 -12.18
C GLU A 152 -18.17 -14.98 -11.98
N ASN A 153 -17.80 -15.64 -13.07
CA ASN A 153 -17.12 -16.93 -13.06
C ASN A 153 -15.59 -16.80 -12.96
N ILE A 154 -15.03 -15.59 -13.01
CA ILE A 154 -13.59 -15.36 -12.95
C ILE A 154 -13.21 -14.35 -11.87
N SER A 155 -12.26 -14.74 -11.03
CA SER A 155 -11.68 -13.88 -9.99
C SER A 155 -10.23 -13.59 -10.33
N ILE A 156 -9.84 -12.31 -10.29
CA ILE A 156 -8.50 -11.86 -10.63
C ILE A 156 -7.75 -11.53 -9.34
N TRP A 157 -6.59 -12.15 -9.18
CA TRP A 157 -5.77 -12.13 -7.98
C TRP A 157 -4.38 -11.58 -8.28
N SER A 158 -3.75 -10.90 -7.33
CA SER A 158 -2.33 -10.57 -7.48
C SER A 158 -1.43 -11.80 -7.31
N THR A 159 -1.88 -12.85 -6.61
CA THR A 159 -1.17 -14.12 -6.42
C THR A 159 -2.16 -15.29 -6.50
N PRO A 160 -1.75 -16.45 -7.07
CA PRO A 160 -2.62 -17.61 -7.20
C PRO A 160 -3.03 -18.24 -5.86
N ALA A 161 -2.36 -17.91 -4.75
CA ALA A 161 -2.62 -18.54 -3.45
C ALA A 161 -3.88 -18.02 -2.71
N ILE A 162 -4.40 -16.84 -3.06
CA ILE A 162 -5.57 -16.26 -2.35
C ILE A 162 -6.85 -17.07 -2.62
N SER A 163 -6.96 -17.75 -3.77
CA SER A 163 -8.18 -18.47 -4.18
C SER A 163 -8.56 -19.65 -3.28
N GLN A 164 -7.73 -20.04 -2.31
CA GLN A 164 -8.06 -21.08 -1.33
C GLN A 164 -8.94 -20.59 -0.17
N HIS A 165 -8.97 -19.28 0.09
CA HIS A 165 -9.64 -18.76 1.28
C HIS A 165 -11.14 -18.53 1.01
N LYS A 166 -11.96 -19.50 1.41
CA LYS A 166 -13.43 -19.45 1.33
C LYS A 166 -14.04 -18.23 2.02
N GLU A 167 -13.35 -17.67 3.01
CA GLU A 167 -13.79 -16.47 3.74
C GLU A 167 -13.83 -15.21 2.85
N PHE A 168 -13.12 -15.22 1.71
CA PHE A 168 -13.17 -14.16 0.70
C PHE A 168 -14.13 -14.49 -0.46
N GLU A 169 -14.85 -15.62 -0.40
CA GLU A 169 -16.07 -15.85 -1.20
C GLU A 169 -17.21 -14.99 -0.64
N VAL A 170 -17.01 -13.67 -0.59
CA VAL A 170 -17.99 -12.72 -0.05
C VAL A 170 -19.02 -12.40 -1.13
N TRP A 171 -20.28 -12.63 -0.77
CA TRP A 171 -21.51 -12.50 -1.56
C TRP A 171 -21.94 -11.06 -1.89
N GLU A 172 -21.12 -10.04 -1.60
CA GLU A 172 -21.54 -8.64 -1.60
C GLU A 172 -20.65 -7.68 -2.42
N MET A 173 -19.85 -8.20 -3.35
CA MET A 173 -18.96 -7.37 -4.17
C MET A 173 -19.41 -7.46 -5.64
N GLY A 174 -19.74 -6.32 -6.24
CA GLY A 174 -20.23 -6.20 -7.62
C GLY A 174 -19.31 -6.77 -8.70
N GLN A 175 -19.69 -6.57 -9.96
CA GLN A 175 -19.35 -7.40 -11.14
C GLN A 175 -17.88 -7.64 -11.53
N TYR A 176 -16.85 -7.23 -10.77
CA TYR A 176 -15.45 -7.56 -11.07
C TYR A 176 -14.60 -7.69 -9.78
N LYS A 177 -14.11 -8.91 -9.50
CA LYS A 177 -13.30 -9.24 -8.31
C LYS A 177 -11.81 -9.10 -8.61
N ARG A 178 -11.24 -7.90 -8.51
CA ARG A 178 -9.78 -7.74 -8.44
C ARG A 178 -9.34 -7.64 -6.98
N LEU A 179 -8.69 -8.68 -6.49
CA LEU A 179 -8.18 -8.77 -5.14
C LEU A 179 -6.66 -8.87 -5.15
N ASN A 180 -6.02 -8.06 -4.32
CA ASN A 180 -4.57 -8.03 -4.18
C ASN A 180 -4.22 -8.56 -2.79
N SER A 181 -3.08 -9.23 -2.67
CA SER A 181 -2.48 -9.63 -1.40
C SER A 181 -1.09 -9.04 -1.28
N ILE A 182 -0.78 -8.52 -0.10
CA ILE A 182 0.55 -8.06 0.30
C ILE A 182 0.99 -8.87 1.50
N SER A 183 2.15 -9.52 1.39
CA SER A 183 2.75 -10.18 2.53
C SER A 183 3.37 -9.19 3.50
N LEU A 184 3.09 -9.36 4.79
CA LEU A 184 3.75 -8.63 5.88
C LEU A 184 5.06 -9.30 6.32
N ASN A 185 5.54 -10.32 5.59
CA ASN A 185 6.81 -10.96 5.86
C ASN A 185 7.99 -10.00 5.54
N PRO A 186 8.81 -9.64 6.54
CA PRO A 186 9.95 -8.74 6.35
C PRO A 186 11.02 -9.24 5.37
N ASN A 187 11.05 -10.54 5.07
CA ASN A 187 12.00 -11.13 4.11
C ASN A 187 11.67 -10.79 2.65
N CYS A 188 10.42 -10.41 2.35
CA CYS A 188 10.00 -10.01 1.00
C CYS A 188 9.43 -8.59 0.92
N CYS A 189 8.97 -8.05 2.04
CA CYS A 189 8.35 -6.73 2.16
C CYS A 189 9.06 -5.90 3.23
N THR A 190 9.80 -4.85 2.85
CA THR A 190 10.55 -4.01 3.79
C THR A 190 9.70 -2.90 4.42
N GLY A 191 8.47 -2.73 3.93
CA GLY A 191 7.52 -1.76 4.46
C GLY A 191 6.35 -1.59 3.51
N ILE A 192 5.35 -0.82 3.95
CA ILE A 192 4.12 -0.60 3.21
C ILE A 192 3.83 0.89 3.20
N SER A 193 3.45 1.42 2.06
CA SER A 193 2.89 2.77 1.96
C SER A 193 1.39 2.71 1.74
N PHE A 194 0.67 3.41 2.60
CA PHE A 194 -0.75 3.66 2.47
C PHE A 194 -0.92 5.07 1.91
N PHE A 195 -1.65 5.18 0.82
CA PHE A 195 -2.06 6.46 0.25
C PHE A 195 -3.49 6.73 0.68
N LEU A 196 -3.72 7.89 1.28
CA LEU A 196 -5.01 8.27 1.84
C LEU A 196 -5.50 9.56 1.21
N ARG A 197 -6.82 9.68 1.12
CA ARG A 197 -7.51 10.91 0.75
C ARG A 197 -8.85 10.93 1.48
N ASP A 198 -9.22 12.08 2.03
CA ASP A 198 -10.49 12.25 2.75
C ASP A 198 -10.68 11.17 3.84
N HIS A 199 -9.57 10.78 4.50
CA HIS A 199 -9.49 9.73 5.52
C HIS A 199 -9.73 8.30 5.05
N CYS A 200 -9.92 8.08 3.75
CA CYS A 200 -10.03 6.76 3.15
C CYS A 200 -8.70 6.35 2.54
N ILE A 201 -8.32 5.09 2.71
CA ILE A 201 -7.17 4.53 1.99
C ILE A 201 -7.60 4.32 0.54
N ILE A 202 -6.92 4.99 -0.39
CA ILE A 202 -7.20 4.92 -1.82
C ILE A 202 -6.30 3.88 -2.52
N ASP A 203 -5.10 3.63 -1.99
CA ASP A 203 -4.19 2.63 -2.54
C ASP A 203 -3.12 2.20 -1.51
N ILE A 204 -2.56 1.00 -1.70
CA ILE A 204 -1.50 0.42 -0.88
C ILE A 204 -0.33 0.03 -1.78
N HIS A 205 0.89 0.34 -1.36
CA HIS A 205 2.12 -0.01 -2.07
C HIS A 205 3.09 -0.79 -1.18
N PRO A 206 3.36 -2.08 -1.48
CA PRO A 206 4.41 -2.83 -0.80
C PRO A 206 5.80 -2.40 -1.28
N HIS A 207 6.73 -2.21 -0.35
CA HIS A 207 8.14 -1.96 -0.64
C HIS A 207 8.91 -3.26 -0.60
N SER A 208 9.83 -3.44 -1.55
CA SER A 208 10.69 -4.61 -1.62
C SER A 208 12.08 -4.19 -2.08
N THR A 209 13.11 -4.91 -1.64
CA THR A 209 14.48 -4.77 -2.15
C THR A 209 14.68 -5.49 -3.48
N ARG A 210 13.74 -6.37 -3.87
CA ARG A 210 13.84 -7.20 -5.07
C ARG A 210 13.39 -6.48 -6.35
N TYR A 211 12.57 -5.44 -6.21
CA TYR A 211 11.98 -4.73 -7.34
C TYR A 211 12.36 -3.25 -7.30
N PRO A 212 12.48 -2.58 -8.45
CA PRO A 212 12.70 -1.14 -8.50
C PRO A 212 11.61 -0.38 -7.73
N PRO A 213 11.98 0.68 -6.99
CA PRO A 213 11.04 1.49 -6.24
C PRO A 213 10.09 2.24 -7.20
N THR A 214 8.79 1.96 -7.12
CA THR A 214 7.75 2.66 -7.92
C THR A 214 6.77 3.46 -7.07
N HIS A 215 7.01 3.57 -5.77
CA HIS A 215 6.14 4.30 -4.84
C HIS A 215 5.99 5.78 -5.20
N VAL A 216 7.06 6.46 -5.64
CA VAL A 216 7.01 7.88 -6.03
C VAL A 216 6.11 8.07 -7.25
N GLU A 217 6.26 7.22 -8.26
CA GLU A 217 5.45 7.27 -9.49
C GLU A 217 3.98 6.99 -9.18
N LYS A 218 3.74 6.00 -8.32
CA LYS A 218 2.41 5.63 -7.87
C LYS A 218 1.74 6.77 -7.10
N PHE A 219 2.48 7.44 -6.21
CA PHE A 219 2.01 8.61 -5.48
C PHE A 219 1.65 9.76 -6.42
N LYS A 220 2.54 10.14 -7.35
CA LYS A 220 2.27 11.19 -8.35
C LYS A 220 1.05 10.88 -9.21
N TYR A 221 0.87 9.61 -9.59
CA TYR A 221 -0.32 9.17 -10.31
C TYR A 221 -1.59 9.32 -9.48
N MET A 222 -1.55 8.98 -8.18
CA MET A 222 -2.66 9.20 -7.26
C MET A 222 -2.98 10.69 -7.11
N GLU A 223 -1.97 11.55 -6.87
CA GLU A 223 -2.17 13.00 -6.79
C GLU A 223 -2.85 13.54 -8.06
N ALA A 224 -2.38 13.13 -9.25
CA ALA A 224 -2.95 13.56 -10.52
C ALA A 224 -4.37 13.01 -10.79
N MET A 225 -4.63 11.75 -10.44
CA MET A 225 -5.95 11.13 -10.61
C MET A 225 -6.99 11.79 -9.70
N PHE A 226 -6.56 12.22 -8.52
CA PHE A 226 -7.39 12.81 -7.49
C PHE A 226 -7.26 14.34 -7.43
N THR A 227 -6.84 14.99 -8.52
CA THR A 227 -6.81 16.46 -8.61
C THR A 227 -8.23 17.02 -8.42
N SER A 228 -8.54 17.53 -7.23
CA SER A 228 -9.81 18.19 -6.90
C SER A 228 -9.51 19.66 -6.62
N PRO A 229 -10.44 20.59 -6.90
CA PRO A 229 -10.36 21.95 -6.41
C PRO A 229 -10.45 22.05 -4.86
N ALA A 230 -10.74 20.95 -4.17
CA ALA A 230 -10.65 20.87 -2.72
C ALA A 230 -9.19 21.05 -2.25
N PRO A 231 -8.95 21.69 -1.09
CA PRO A 231 -7.59 22.00 -0.61
C PRO A 231 -6.76 20.77 -0.22
N ASP A 232 -7.34 19.58 -0.14
CA ASP A 232 -6.71 18.42 0.49
C ASP A 232 -6.15 17.46 -0.59
N GLY A 233 -4.85 17.20 -0.51
CA GLY A 233 -4.13 16.31 -1.41
C GLY A 233 -4.16 14.86 -0.95
N VAL A 234 -3.22 14.05 -1.44
CA VAL A 234 -3.06 12.65 -1.02
C VAL A 234 -2.05 12.58 0.12
N GLU A 235 -2.47 12.07 1.29
CA GLU A 235 -1.54 11.77 2.38
C GLU A 235 -0.84 10.43 2.18
N TRP A 236 0.37 10.33 2.72
CA TRP A 236 1.22 9.14 2.57
C TRP A 236 1.71 8.68 3.94
N ILE A 237 1.18 7.55 4.41
CA ILE A 237 1.65 6.88 5.64
C ILE A 237 2.57 5.73 5.24
N TYR A 238 3.83 5.78 5.65
CA TYR A 238 4.76 4.67 5.49
C TYR A 238 4.84 3.86 6.79
N MET A 239 4.71 2.55 6.69
CA MET A 239 4.88 1.59 7.78
C MET A 239 6.10 0.73 7.49
N PRO A 240 7.23 0.88 8.21
CA PRO A 240 8.38 0.02 8.03
C PRO A 240 8.09 -1.38 8.58
N LEU A 241 8.62 -2.41 7.90
CA LEU A 241 8.57 -3.79 8.36
C LEU A 241 10.00 -4.30 8.60
N THR A 242 10.23 -4.97 9.73
CA THR A 242 11.56 -5.45 10.09
C THR A 242 11.48 -6.88 10.62
N ALA A 243 12.49 -7.71 10.31
CA ALA A 243 12.54 -9.09 10.79
C ALA A 243 12.68 -9.21 12.31
N ARG A 244 13.09 -8.13 13.00
CA ARG A 244 13.22 -8.09 14.46
C ARG A 244 11.96 -7.63 15.17
N ASP A 245 11.01 -7.05 14.44
CA ASP A 245 9.78 -6.49 14.99
C ASP A 245 8.58 -6.84 14.08
N GLU A 246 8.28 -8.13 14.04
CA GLU A 246 7.23 -8.69 13.19
C GLU A 246 5.83 -8.29 13.67
N ILE A 247 4.87 -8.23 12.75
CA ILE A 247 3.46 -8.00 13.07
C ILE A 247 2.87 -9.27 13.67
N THR A 248 2.31 -9.17 14.87
CA THR A 248 1.72 -10.29 15.62
C THR A 248 0.19 -10.29 15.60
N ALA A 249 -0.41 -9.11 15.50
CA ALA A 249 -1.86 -8.94 15.44
C ALA A 249 -2.21 -7.67 14.67
N ILE A 250 -3.43 -7.64 14.13
CA ILE A 250 -3.98 -6.47 13.45
C ILE A 250 -5.38 -6.23 14.01
N ARG A 251 -5.64 -5.03 14.53
CA ARG A 251 -7.01 -4.57 14.78
C ARG A 251 -7.46 -3.78 13.56
N ALA A 252 -8.61 -4.13 12.99
CA ALA A 252 -9.16 -3.45 11.83
C ALA A 252 -10.65 -3.14 12.01
N ARG A 253 -11.06 -1.99 11.49
CA ARG A 253 -12.48 -1.60 11.47
C ARG A 253 -13.26 -2.39 10.42
N THR A 254 -14.35 -3.03 10.85
CA THR A 254 -15.16 -3.88 9.96
C THR A 254 -16.15 -3.13 9.10
N GLN A 255 -16.69 -2.01 9.60
CA GLN A 255 -17.67 -1.17 8.90
C GLN A 255 -17.04 0.17 8.53
N VAL A 256 -16.63 0.26 7.27
CA VAL A 256 -16.07 1.49 6.70
C VAL A 256 -17.18 2.23 5.96
N THR A 257 -17.40 3.48 6.34
CA THR A 257 -18.29 4.41 5.64
C THR A 257 -17.55 5.74 5.46
N PRO A 258 -18.03 6.68 4.63
CA PRO A 258 -17.46 8.02 4.57
C PRO A 258 -17.37 8.72 5.94
N ASP A 259 -18.29 8.39 6.86
CA ASP A 259 -18.32 8.91 8.23
C ASP A 259 -17.50 8.08 9.22
N THR A 260 -17.17 6.83 8.88
CA THR A 260 -16.35 5.90 9.67
C THR A 260 -15.17 5.40 8.84
N PRO A 261 -14.10 6.22 8.68
CA PRO A 261 -12.98 5.89 7.80
C PRO A 261 -12.22 4.63 8.24
N HIS A 262 -11.35 4.14 7.36
CA HIS A 262 -10.44 3.04 7.67
C HIS A 262 -9.55 3.38 8.88
N ASN A 263 -9.39 2.41 9.78
CA ASN A 263 -8.47 2.50 10.90
C ASN A 263 -7.88 1.11 11.19
N PHE A 264 -6.55 1.03 11.20
CA PHE A 264 -5.79 -0.16 11.51
C PHE A 264 -4.84 0.12 12.65
N THR A 265 -4.77 -0.80 13.60
CA THR A 265 -3.69 -0.85 14.58
C THR A 265 -2.93 -2.14 14.40
N PHE A 266 -1.68 -2.04 13.98
CA PHE A 266 -0.76 -3.16 13.86
C PHE A 266 0.01 -3.31 15.17
N TYR A 267 -0.01 -4.51 15.74
CA TYR A 267 0.73 -4.85 16.94
C TYR A 267 2.00 -5.58 16.55
N THR A 268 3.10 -5.19 17.19
CA THR A 268 4.44 -5.66 16.85
C THR A 268 5.01 -6.53 17.97
N LYS A 269 5.95 -7.42 17.63
CA LYS A 269 6.58 -8.35 18.57
C LYS A 269 7.36 -7.65 19.69
N ALA A 270 7.95 -6.48 19.42
CA ALA A 270 8.61 -5.66 20.43
C ALA A 270 7.63 -4.89 21.34
N GLY A 271 6.32 -5.12 21.20
CA GLY A 271 5.27 -4.51 22.05
C GLY A 271 4.83 -3.12 21.60
N GLY A 272 5.31 -2.61 20.45
CA GLY A 272 4.85 -1.36 19.89
C GLY A 272 3.57 -1.48 19.06
N LYS A 273 2.96 -0.32 18.77
CA LYS A 273 1.72 -0.19 18.00
C LYS A 273 1.97 0.75 16.83
N ILE A 274 1.45 0.42 15.66
CA ILE A 274 1.47 1.29 14.47
C ILE A 274 0.03 1.55 14.05
N ALA A 275 -0.37 2.82 14.06
CA ALA A 275 -1.70 3.23 13.63
C ALA A 275 -1.66 3.68 12.16
N VAL A 276 -2.66 3.27 11.38
CA VAL A 276 -2.85 3.69 9.99
C VAL A 276 -4.32 4.05 9.78
N GLY A 277 -4.57 5.26 9.26
CA GLY A 277 -5.91 5.81 9.11
C GLY A 277 -6.30 6.74 10.26
N THR A 278 -7.56 7.15 10.31
CA THR A 278 -7.99 8.19 11.25
C THR A 278 -8.41 7.60 12.59
N PRO A 279 -7.74 7.97 13.71
CA PRO A 279 -8.14 7.53 15.03
C PRO A 279 -9.53 8.05 15.40
N TYR A 280 -10.18 7.36 16.32
CA TYR A 280 -11.57 7.59 16.71
C TYR A 280 -11.84 9.02 17.20
N LYS A 281 -12.90 9.66 16.69
CA LYS A 281 -13.63 10.71 17.44
C LYS A 281 -14.66 10.00 18.32
N GLU A 282 -14.54 10.13 19.64
CA GLU A 282 -15.65 9.84 20.56
C GLU A 282 -16.79 10.85 20.31
N GLY A 283 -17.55 10.63 19.24
CA GLY A 283 -18.81 11.29 19.02
C GLY A 283 -19.91 10.45 19.64
N ARG A 284 -20.31 10.74 20.89
CA ARG A 284 -21.66 10.38 21.34
C ARG A 284 -22.65 11.20 20.50
N THR A 285 -22.98 10.76 19.29
CA THR A 285 -24.13 11.29 18.57
C THR A 285 -25.39 10.74 19.24
N ARG A 286 -25.86 11.43 20.28
CA ARG A 286 -27.23 11.28 20.76
C ARG A 286 -28.17 11.78 19.66
N HIS A 287 -28.66 10.88 18.81
CA HIS A 287 -29.92 11.16 18.13
C HIS A 287 -31.04 11.20 19.19
N GLY A 288 -32.07 12.03 18.96
CA GLY A 288 -33.16 12.35 19.88
C GLY A 288 -34.07 11.19 20.32
N ASN A 289 -33.62 9.95 20.14
CA ASN A 289 -34.38 8.72 20.32
C ASN A 289 -33.69 7.76 21.31
N GLY A 290 -32.58 8.17 21.95
CA GLY A 290 -31.91 7.37 22.98
C GLY A 290 -31.22 6.08 22.49
N GLN A 291 -31.20 5.80 21.19
CA GLN A 291 -30.42 4.69 20.62
C GLN A 291 -28.96 5.11 20.47
N VAL A 292 -28.08 4.37 21.15
CA VAL A 292 -26.63 4.40 20.94
C VAL A 292 -26.35 3.51 19.73
N LEU A 293 -26.06 4.09 18.57
CA LEU A 293 -25.47 3.33 17.47
C LEU A 293 -24.02 3.03 17.84
N ASN A 294 -23.70 1.74 18.02
CA ASN A 294 -22.32 1.27 18.16
C ASN A 294 -21.60 1.52 16.82
N LEU A 295 -21.03 2.72 16.66
CA LEU A 295 -20.27 3.12 15.48
C LEU A 295 -18.94 2.34 15.44
N GLY A 296 -18.93 1.27 14.66
CA GLY A 296 -17.74 0.50 14.27
C GLY A 296 -17.34 -0.58 15.27
N ARG A 297 -17.65 -1.85 14.96
CA ARG A 297 -17.02 -2.98 15.63
C ARG A 297 -15.62 -3.14 15.04
N ASP A 298 -14.59 -2.86 15.84
CA ASP A 298 -13.23 -3.25 15.48
C ASP A 298 -13.08 -4.77 15.73
N GLU A 299 -12.45 -5.47 14.80
CA GLU A 299 -12.08 -6.88 14.94
C GLU A 299 -10.58 -7.01 15.11
N VAL A 300 -10.15 -7.99 15.91
CA VAL A 300 -8.74 -8.33 16.07
C VAL A 300 -8.46 -9.62 15.33
N TYR A 301 -7.46 -9.56 14.47
CA TYR A 301 -6.98 -10.66 13.64
C TYR A 301 -5.63 -11.12 14.16
N THR A 302 -5.50 -12.43 14.41
CA THR A 302 -4.25 -13.06 14.86
C THR A 302 -4.01 -14.36 14.10
N LEU A 303 -2.76 -14.78 14.03
CA LEU A 303 -2.43 -16.12 13.56
C LEU A 303 -2.57 -17.14 14.70
N GLU A 304 -2.87 -18.39 14.35
CA GLU A 304 -2.76 -19.50 15.29
C GLU A 304 -1.35 -19.58 15.89
N LYS A 305 -1.28 -20.02 17.15
CA LYS A 305 -0.03 -20.24 17.88
C LYS A 305 0.81 -21.28 17.10
N ASP A 306 2.10 -21.00 16.94
CA ASP A 306 3.07 -21.83 16.19
C ASP A 306 2.87 -21.89 14.66
N SER A 307 2.07 -20.98 14.11
CA SER A 307 1.99 -20.82 12.65
C SER A 307 3.29 -20.26 12.09
N TRP A 308 3.91 -20.98 11.17
CA TRP A 308 5.06 -20.51 10.39
C TRP A 308 4.67 -19.54 9.26
N ARG A 309 3.37 -19.20 9.16
CA ARG A 309 2.86 -18.25 8.16
C ARG A 309 3.00 -16.81 8.67
N HIS A 310 3.13 -15.86 7.75
CA HIS A 310 2.99 -14.44 8.06
C HIS A 310 1.61 -13.96 7.63
N ILE A 311 1.10 -12.94 8.32
CA ILE A 311 -0.15 -12.27 7.93
C ILE A 311 0.06 -11.60 6.57
N ASN A 312 -0.94 -11.67 5.71
CA ASN A 312 -1.05 -10.92 4.47
C ASN A 312 -2.27 -9.99 4.54
N LEU A 313 -2.15 -8.82 3.92
CA LEU A 313 -3.26 -7.89 3.75
C LEU A 313 -3.91 -8.15 2.40
N ILE A 314 -5.18 -8.52 2.40
CA ILE A 314 -6.01 -8.70 1.21
C ILE A 314 -6.84 -7.45 1.00
N TYR A 315 -6.84 -6.90 -0.21
CA TYR A 315 -7.58 -5.69 -0.52
C TYR A 315 -8.07 -5.61 -1.97
N SER A 316 -9.18 -4.89 -2.21
CA SER A 316 -9.73 -4.67 -3.55
C SER A 316 -9.81 -3.18 -3.90
N ILE A 317 -9.23 -2.82 -5.04
CA ILE A 317 -9.36 -1.50 -5.63
C ILE A 317 -10.35 -1.60 -6.80
N PRO A 318 -11.62 -1.21 -6.63
CA PRO A 318 -12.58 -1.17 -7.73
C PRO A 318 -12.19 -0.10 -8.76
N ALA A 319 -12.82 -0.15 -9.94
CA ALA A 319 -12.60 0.84 -11.00
C ALA A 319 -12.91 2.29 -10.58
N SER A 320 -13.73 2.50 -9.55
CA SER A 320 -14.01 3.81 -8.97
C SER A 320 -12.82 4.41 -8.20
N GLY A 321 -11.75 3.64 -7.94
CA GLY A 321 -10.53 4.10 -7.29
C GLY A 321 -10.60 4.18 -5.76
N LEU A 322 -11.76 3.94 -5.15
CA LEU A 322 -11.92 3.88 -3.70
C LEU A 322 -11.86 2.45 -3.21
N MET A 323 -10.90 2.11 -2.37
CA MET A 323 -10.75 0.76 -1.84
C MET A 323 -11.97 0.34 -1.02
N THR A 324 -12.56 -0.80 -1.40
CA THR A 324 -13.83 -1.29 -0.82
C THR A 324 -13.63 -2.41 0.19
N LEU A 325 -12.48 -3.08 0.17
CA LEU A 325 -12.12 -4.13 1.12
C LEU A 325 -10.64 -3.99 1.46
N ILE A 326 -10.32 -4.09 2.75
CA ILE A 326 -8.98 -4.30 3.27
C ILE A 326 -9.12 -5.20 4.49
N ARG A 327 -8.60 -6.43 4.45
CA ARG A 327 -8.67 -7.38 5.57
C ARG A 327 -7.42 -8.25 5.66
N PRO A 328 -6.97 -8.59 6.88
CA PRO A 328 -5.96 -9.63 7.09
C PRO A 328 -6.46 -11.01 6.67
N ASP A 329 -5.59 -11.88 6.16
CA ASP A 329 -5.86 -13.31 5.94
C ASP A 329 -5.61 -14.16 7.20
N ALA A 330 -6.15 -13.69 8.32
CA ALA A 330 -5.93 -14.26 9.64
C ALA A 330 -7.27 -14.48 10.35
N GLU A 331 -7.25 -15.29 11.40
CA GLU A 331 -8.46 -15.66 12.13
C GLU A 331 -8.94 -14.51 13.02
N ILE A 332 -10.26 -14.34 13.08
CA ILE A 332 -10.90 -13.34 13.94
C ILE A 332 -10.93 -13.90 15.37
N VAL A 333 -10.32 -13.17 16.30
CA VAL A 333 -10.47 -13.42 17.73
C VAL A 333 -11.56 -12.49 18.26
N ILE A 334 -12.69 -13.06 18.69
CA ILE A 334 -13.77 -12.29 19.32
C ILE A 334 -13.30 -11.87 20.72
N ASP A 335 -13.37 -10.58 20.99
CA ASP A 335 -12.93 -9.86 22.21
C ASP A 335 -13.52 -10.37 23.56
N GLY A 336 -14.29 -11.47 23.55
CA GLY A 336 -14.94 -12.07 24.73
C GLY A 336 -14.30 -13.38 25.23
N ASN A 337 -13.20 -13.84 24.62
CA ASN A 337 -12.53 -15.10 24.99
C ASN A 337 -11.02 -14.88 25.26
N VAL A 338 -10.69 -13.74 25.89
CA VAL A 338 -9.33 -13.47 26.40
C VAL A 338 -9.17 -14.19 27.76
N ASP A 339 -9.42 -15.50 27.80
CA ASP A 339 -9.18 -16.34 28.97
C ASP A 339 -7.67 -16.70 29.03
N GLU A 340 -6.98 -15.98 29.91
CA GLU A 340 -5.82 -16.33 30.77
C GLU A 340 -4.60 -17.13 30.23
N GLN A 341 -4.52 -17.59 28.97
CA GLN A 341 -3.41 -18.49 28.55
C GLN A 341 -2.64 -18.09 27.29
N ASN A 342 -2.99 -16.97 26.67
CA ASN A 342 -2.12 -16.34 25.67
C ASN A 342 -1.62 -15.01 26.25
N THR A 343 -0.30 -14.84 26.29
CA THR A 343 0.39 -13.56 26.49
C THR A 343 0.16 -12.61 25.31
N VAL A 344 -1.10 -12.41 24.95
CA VAL A 344 -1.56 -11.28 24.16
C VAL A 344 -1.42 -10.08 25.09
N ILE A 345 -0.35 -9.31 24.91
CA ILE A 345 -0.14 -8.02 25.56
C ILE A 345 -1.49 -7.31 25.57
N ALA A 346 -2.01 -7.00 26.76
CA ALA A 346 -3.32 -6.40 26.97
C ALA A 346 -3.64 -5.44 25.83
N ILE A 347 -4.54 -5.86 24.92
CA ILE A 347 -4.83 -5.13 23.68
C ILE A 347 -5.57 -3.87 24.10
N THR A 348 -4.80 -2.86 24.48
CA THR A 348 -5.30 -1.62 25.03
C THR A 348 -6.19 -0.97 23.98
N ILE A 349 -7.23 -0.30 24.44
CA ILE A 349 -8.16 0.48 23.60
C ILE A 349 -7.32 1.30 22.62
N SER A 350 -7.71 1.28 21.33
CA SER A 350 -7.10 2.15 20.32
C SER A 350 -7.07 3.57 20.89
N PRO A 351 -5.94 4.29 20.84
CA PRO A 351 -5.88 5.60 21.48
C PRO A 351 -7.01 6.47 20.94
N THR A 352 -7.95 6.84 21.81
CA THR A 352 -9.02 7.76 21.44
C THR A 352 -8.46 9.17 21.55
N ILE A 353 -8.98 10.10 20.74
CA ILE A 353 -8.66 11.53 20.91
C ILE A 353 -8.87 11.95 22.38
N THR A 354 -9.84 11.35 23.08
CA THR A 354 -10.11 11.57 24.50
C THR A 354 -9.10 10.90 25.45
N SER A 355 -8.62 9.67 25.18
CA SER A 355 -7.63 9.01 26.06
C SER A 355 -6.23 9.59 25.93
N LEU A 356 -5.94 10.27 24.83
CA LEU A 356 -4.66 10.96 24.58
C LEU A 356 -4.64 12.41 25.13
N TYR A 357 -5.77 12.94 25.60
CA TYR A 357 -5.91 14.27 26.19
C TYR A 357 -6.68 14.23 27.52
N PRO A 358 -6.05 13.80 28.64
CA PRO A 358 -6.64 13.94 29.96
C PRO A 358 -6.45 15.38 30.47
N GLY A 359 -7.15 16.33 29.85
CA GLY A 359 -7.04 17.75 30.18
C GLY A 359 -7.92 18.58 29.26
N ALA A 360 -8.61 19.57 29.83
CA ALA A 360 -9.65 20.37 29.19
C ALA A 360 -9.41 20.67 27.71
N VAL A 361 -10.47 20.45 26.91
CA VAL A 361 -10.60 20.74 25.48
C VAL A 361 -10.05 22.13 25.16
N SER A 362 -8.76 22.21 24.81
CA SER A 362 -8.21 23.33 24.08
C SER A 362 -8.70 23.20 22.64
N SER A 363 -9.33 24.25 22.15
CA SER A 363 -10.07 24.34 20.89
C SER A 363 -9.19 24.32 19.62
N SER A 364 -8.15 23.49 19.56
CA SER A 364 -7.18 23.50 18.45
C SER A 364 -6.74 22.12 17.94
N LEU A 365 -7.50 21.06 18.21
CA LEU A 365 -7.30 19.77 17.53
C LEU A 365 -7.64 19.92 16.04
N LEU A 366 -6.65 19.71 15.17
CA LEU A 366 -6.82 19.61 13.72
C LEU A 366 -7.98 18.65 13.41
N PRO A 367 -9.15 19.13 12.94
CA PRO A 367 -10.28 18.26 12.70
C PRO A 367 -9.90 17.24 11.63
N LYS A 368 -9.90 15.95 12.02
CA LYS A 368 -9.60 14.82 11.14
C LYS A 368 -8.10 14.57 10.85
N ALA A 369 -7.19 15.02 11.71
CA ALA A 369 -5.78 14.64 11.60
C ALA A 369 -5.55 13.12 11.80
N PHE A 370 -4.53 12.62 11.11
CA PHE A 370 -3.92 11.31 11.34
C PHE A 370 -2.98 11.38 12.54
N PHE A 371 -2.71 10.21 13.13
CA PHE A 371 -1.90 10.09 14.34
C PHE A 371 -0.85 8.99 14.18
N SER A 372 0.33 9.27 14.72
CA SER A 372 1.41 8.30 14.89
C SER A 372 2.17 8.63 16.17
N SER A 373 2.77 7.62 16.79
CA SER A 373 3.55 7.81 18.02
C SER A 373 4.72 6.83 18.07
N ALA A 374 5.81 7.25 18.70
CA ALA A 374 7.02 6.45 18.82
C ALA A 374 7.80 6.83 20.10
N PRO A 375 8.43 5.85 20.77
CA PRO A 375 9.31 6.14 21.90
C PRO A 375 10.55 6.91 21.43
N LEU A 376 11.07 7.79 22.28
CA LEU A 376 12.26 8.58 22.00
C LEU A 376 13.54 7.93 22.52
N GLU A 377 13.45 6.90 23.37
CA GLU A 377 14.62 6.18 23.87
C GLU A 377 15.15 5.14 22.89
N GLY A 378 16.46 4.90 22.96
CA GLY A 378 17.12 3.83 22.20
C GLY A 378 17.16 4.08 20.69
N ILE A 379 17.08 5.34 20.26
CA ILE A 379 17.20 5.74 18.86
C ILE A 379 18.64 5.50 18.39
N LEU A 380 18.77 4.66 17.35
CA LEU A 380 20.02 4.43 16.64
C LEU A 380 20.18 5.41 15.47
N ASN A 381 19.14 5.59 14.67
CA ASN A 381 19.11 6.56 13.59
C ASN A 381 17.77 7.32 13.58
N ALA A 382 17.82 8.62 13.31
CA ALA A 382 16.64 9.42 13.05
C ALA A 382 16.75 10.06 11.67
N HIS A 383 15.67 10.00 10.89
CA HIS A 383 15.58 10.57 9.56
C HIS A 383 14.37 11.51 9.48
N VAL A 384 14.61 12.81 9.28
CA VAL A 384 13.55 13.83 9.19
C VAL A 384 13.29 14.15 7.72
N PHE A 385 12.04 13.98 7.30
CA PHE A 385 11.53 14.29 5.96
C PHE A 385 11.01 15.71 5.95
N THR A 386 11.54 16.55 5.06
CA THR A 386 11.24 17.97 5.00
C THR A 386 10.83 18.41 3.60
N VAL A 387 10.07 19.52 3.54
CA VAL A 387 9.67 20.16 2.28
C VAL A 387 9.95 21.65 2.26
N GLY A 388 10.24 22.12 1.05
CA GLY A 388 10.40 23.53 0.75
C GLY A 388 11.63 24.16 1.39
N TRP A 389 11.85 25.43 1.07
CA TRP A 389 13.02 26.19 1.53
C TRP A 389 13.05 26.39 3.05
N LYS A 390 11.88 26.43 3.71
CA LYS A 390 11.75 26.52 5.18
C LYS A 390 12.04 25.20 5.92
N LYS A 391 12.34 24.10 5.21
CA LYS A 391 12.60 22.78 5.79
C LYS A 391 11.50 22.32 6.76
N LEU A 392 10.24 22.52 6.36
CA LEU A 392 9.10 22.15 7.19
C LEU A 392 8.99 20.63 7.29
N CYS A 393 8.91 20.11 8.51
CA CYS A 393 8.82 18.69 8.80
C CYS A 393 7.49 18.11 8.27
N LYS A 394 7.59 16.99 7.57
CA LYS A 394 6.46 16.19 7.11
C LYS A 394 6.39 14.83 7.79
N GLY A 395 7.53 14.24 8.13
CA GLY A 395 7.58 12.97 8.86
C GLY A 395 8.96 12.70 9.44
N ILE A 396 9.01 11.71 10.34
CA ILE A 396 10.23 11.26 11.01
C ILE A 396 10.27 9.72 10.97
N LEU A 397 11.32 9.14 10.42
CA LEU A 397 11.59 7.70 10.48
C LEU A 397 12.67 7.46 11.54
N ILE A 398 12.33 6.66 12.55
CA ILE A 398 13.20 6.28 13.65
C ILE A 398 13.60 4.82 13.48
N GLU A 399 14.89 4.55 13.60
CA GLU A 399 15.47 3.22 13.71
C GLU A 399 16.05 3.04 15.11
N TYR A 400 15.68 1.96 15.79
CA TYR A 400 16.10 1.70 17.16
C TYR A 400 17.27 0.73 17.22
N GLU A 401 18.02 0.75 18.33
CA GLU A 401 19.15 -0.16 18.57
C GLU A 401 18.74 -1.65 18.55
N ASN A 402 17.50 -1.95 18.97
CA ASN A 402 16.93 -3.30 18.90
C ASN A 402 16.63 -3.75 17.44
N GLY A 403 16.74 -2.84 16.46
CA GLY A 403 16.49 -3.06 15.04
C GLY A 403 15.02 -2.92 14.61
N SER A 404 14.12 -2.54 15.52
CA SER A 404 12.77 -2.10 15.16
C SER A 404 12.82 -0.71 14.50
N LYS A 405 11.73 -0.35 13.83
CA LYS A 405 11.57 0.96 13.17
C LYS A 405 10.18 1.53 13.40
N ARG A 406 10.06 2.85 13.49
CA ARG A 406 8.78 3.57 13.57
C ARG A 406 8.81 4.76 12.63
N ALA A 407 7.73 4.96 11.89
CA ALA A 407 7.55 6.14 11.06
C ALA A 407 6.44 7.00 11.66
N LEU A 408 6.72 8.29 11.77
CA LEU A 408 5.81 9.32 12.25
C LEU A 408 5.48 10.27 11.10
N GLY A 409 4.22 10.70 10.99
CA GLY A 409 3.80 11.61 9.94
C GLY A 409 3.89 11.04 8.52
N GLN A 410 4.16 11.92 7.57
CA GLN A 410 4.28 11.63 6.14
C GLN A 410 5.73 11.38 5.72
N CYS A 411 6.24 10.16 5.96
CA CYS A 411 7.56 9.73 5.49
C CYS A 411 7.52 9.34 4.00
N ARG A 412 7.55 10.34 3.11
CA ARG A 412 7.43 10.16 1.64
C ARG A 412 8.76 9.76 1.02
N LEU A 413 9.04 8.46 1.06
CA LEU A 413 10.29 7.85 0.59
C LEU A 413 10.59 8.27 -0.86
N GLY A 414 11.84 8.72 -1.10
CA GLY A 414 12.32 9.12 -2.42
C GLY A 414 11.70 10.39 -2.99
N LEU A 415 10.78 11.06 -2.27
CA LEU A 415 10.15 12.30 -2.70
C LEU A 415 10.64 13.51 -1.90
N ASP A 416 10.65 13.41 -0.57
CA ASP A 416 11.03 14.53 0.30
C ASP A 416 12.54 14.57 0.56
N GLU A 417 13.04 15.74 0.93
CA GLU A 417 14.42 15.91 1.36
C GLU A 417 14.61 15.31 2.76
N VAL A 418 15.66 14.50 2.95
CA VAL A 418 15.90 13.77 4.19
C VAL A 418 17.19 14.22 4.86
N GLN A 419 17.09 14.62 6.13
CA GLN A 419 18.24 14.82 7.02
C GLN A 419 18.33 13.63 7.98
N SER A 420 19.55 13.17 8.26
CA SER A 420 19.79 11.93 9.01
C SER A 420 20.81 12.13 10.13
N TRP A 421 20.54 11.54 11.28
CA TRP A 421 21.40 11.60 12.47
C TRP A 421 21.61 10.21 13.04
N HIS A 422 22.85 9.94 13.45
CA HIS A 422 23.23 8.67 14.07
C HIS A 422 23.43 8.89 15.57
N LYS A 423 22.77 8.07 16.38
CA LYS A 423 22.78 8.14 17.86
C LYS A 423 22.58 9.57 18.37
N PRO A 424 21.46 10.22 18.03
CA PRO A 424 21.19 11.54 18.55
C PRO A 424 21.01 11.51 20.07
N LEU A 425 21.30 12.63 20.72
CA LEU A 425 21.20 12.84 22.18
C LEU A 425 20.03 13.76 22.55
N SER A 426 19.64 14.65 21.64
CA SER A 426 18.52 15.58 21.83
C SER A 426 17.80 15.84 20.51
N MET A 427 16.61 16.42 20.60
CA MET A 427 15.79 16.85 19.46
C MET A 427 15.46 18.33 19.59
N HIS A 428 15.70 19.09 18.54
CA HIS A 428 15.29 20.48 18.40
C HIS A 428 13.94 20.56 17.66
N TYR A 429 12.99 21.31 18.20
CA TYR A 429 11.66 21.51 17.65
C TYR A 429 11.22 22.97 17.74
N VAL A 430 10.89 23.56 16.60
CA VAL A 430 10.36 24.93 16.53
C VAL A 430 9.04 24.93 15.75
N PRO A 431 7.91 25.31 16.36
CA PRO A 431 6.64 25.44 15.64
C PRO A 431 6.71 26.59 14.63
N GLU A 432 6.12 26.38 13.46
CA GLU A 432 6.12 27.34 12.36
C GLU A 432 4.70 27.54 11.83
N GLU A 433 4.38 28.79 11.50
CA GLU A 433 3.18 29.12 10.73
C GLU A 433 3.57 29.54 9.31
N TYR A 434 2.81 29.06 8.33
CA TYR A 434 3.00 29.47 6.95
C TYR A 434 1.67 29.71 6.24
N GLY A 435 1.65 30.70 5.36
CA GLY A 435 0.53 30.98 4.49
C GLY A 435 0.51 30.02 3.30
N ARG A 436 -0.67 29.48 2.97
CA ARG A 436 -0.93 28.73 1.75
C ARG A 436 -2.12 29.30 1.00
N THR A 437 -2.06 29.26 -0.33
CA THR A 437 -3.18 29.63 -1.20
C THR A 437 -4.16 28.45 -1.27
N VAL A 438 -5.45 28.71 -1.09
CA VAL A 438 -6.51 27.71 -1.20
C VAL A 438 -7.40 28.05 -2.39
N GLY A 439 -7.24 27.28 -3.47
CA GLY A 439 -8.02 27.40 -4.70
C GLY A 439 -7.58 28.55 -5.61
N ASP A 440 -7.33 28.24 -6.88
CA ASP A 440 -6.86 29.21 -7.88
C ASP A 440 -7.89 30.30 -8.21
N LEU A 441 -9.15 30.11 -7.81
CA LEU A 441 -10.27 30.96 -8.20
C LEU A 441 -10.65 32.04 -7.17
N ILE A 442 -10.13 31.98 -5.93
CA ILE A 442 -10.64 32.85 -4.83
C ILE A 442 -9.57 33.64 -4.07
N ASN A 443 -8.27 33.49 -4.36
CA ASN A 443 -7.18 34.19 -3.63
C ASN A 443 -7.33 34.12 -2.09
N GLU A 444 -7.93 33.05 -1.56
CA GLU A 444 -8.01 32.84 -0.12
C GLU A 444 -6.67 32.28 0.37
N SER A 445 -6.00 33.03 1.25
CA SER A 445 -4.82 32.55 1.97
C SER A 445 -5.24 31.96 3.31
N ARG A 446 -4.89 30.71 3.59
CA ARG A 446 -5.03 30.09 4.91
C ARG A 446 -3.67 30.00 5.59
N THR A 447 -3.63 30.24 6.89
CA THR A 447 -2.48 29.90 7.73
C THR A 447 -2.55 28.43 8.12
N SER A 448 -1.41 27.75 8.07
CA SER A 448 -1.27 26.35 8.52
C SER A 448 -0.08 26.22 9.44
N ARG A 449 -0.22 25.36 10.45
CA ARG A 449 0.82 25.05 11.45
C ARG A 449 1.69 23.89 11.00
N SER A 450 2.98 24.01 11.16
CA SER A 450 3.97 22.95 10.95
C SER A 450 5.12 23.15 11.94
N ALA A 451 6.29 22.56 11.69
CA ALA A 451 7.45 22.73 12.53
C ALA A 451 8.75 22.48 11.77
N GLN A 452 9.83 23.10 12.26
CA GLN A 452 11.19 22.68 11.97
C GLN A 452 11.62 21.66 13.02
N VAL A 453 12.24 20.57 12.57
CA VAL A 453 12.73 19.49 13.44
C VAL A 453 14.14 19.14 13.03
N ALA A 454 15.03 19.05 14.01
CA ALA A 454 16.38 18.53 13.83
C ALA A 454 16.76 17.69 15.06
N PHE A 455 17.73 16.79 14.88
CA PHE A 455 18.36 16.10 16.01
C PHE A 455 19.78 16.63 16.22
N ASP A 456 20.34 16.42 17.41
CA ASP A 456 21.73 16.74 17.72
C ASP A 456 22.46 15.50 18.24
N CYS A 457 23.72 15.32 17.84
CA CYS A 457 24.58 14.19 18.20
C CYS A 457 25.74 14.57 19.13
N GLU A 458 26.04 15.86 19.28
CA GLU A 458 27.28 16.36 19.88
C GLU A 458 27.08 16.93 21.27
N SER A 459 25.89 17.45 21.58
CA SER A 459 25.64 18.09 22.88
C SER A 459 24.27 17.72 23.46
N SER A 460 24.23 17.63 24.80
CA SER A 460 22.98 17.39 25.53
C SER A 460 22.14 18.66 25.71
N HIS A 461 22.56 19.82 25.17
CA HIS A 461 21.90 21.12 25.30
C HIS A 461 21.39 21.43 26.73
N ALA A 462 22.14 20.99 27.74
CA ALA A 462 21.75 21.20 29.14
C ALA A 462 22.36 22.50 29.66
N THR A 463 21.53 23.38 30.22
CA THR A 463 21.95 24.62 30.90
C THR A 463 22.59 24.32 32.25
N GLU A 464 23.22 25.34 32.86
CA GLU A 464 23.95 25.18 34.14
C GLU A 464 23.07 24.70 35.31
N ASP A 465 21.76 24.92 35.25
CA ASP A 465 20.78 24.45 36.22
C ASP A 465 20.24 23.02 35.93
N GLY A 466 20.74 22.37 34.87
CA GLY A 466 20.37 21.03 34.45
C GLY A 466 19.08 20.94 33.61
N SER A 467 18.44 22.07 33.29
CA SER A 467 17.34 22.11 32.32
C SER A 467 17.87 22.11 30.87
N LEU A 468 17.01 21.90 29.88
CA LEU A 468 17.42 21.96 28.47
C LEU A 468 17.29 23.38 27.92
N GLU A 469 18.18 23.74 26.99
CA GLU A 469 18.09 24.95 26.19
C GLU A 469 16.72 25.03 25.49
N GLU A 470 16.24 26.26 25.26
CA GLU A 470 14.94 26.49 24.65
C GLU A 470 14.82 25.75 23.31
N ASN A 471 13.65 25.14 23.06
CA ASN A 471 13.35 24.33 21.89
C ASN A 471 14.13 23.01 21.75
N TYR A 472 15.01 22.66 22.70
CA TYR A 472 15.64 21.35 22.78
C TYR A 472 14.93 20.44 23.77
N TYR A 473 14.76 19.19 23.36
CA TYR A 473 14.02 18.16 24.10
C TYR A 473 14.91 16.94 24.29
N GLU A 474 14.85 16.36 25.50
CA GLU A 474 15.54 15.12 25.81
C GLU A 474 14.87 13.98 25.05
N LEU A 475 15.66 12.99 24.64
CA LEU A 475 15.13 11.79 23.99
C LEU A 475 14.57 10.81 25.03
N LYS A 476 13.50 11.22 25.71
CA LYS A 476 12.76 10.45 26.71
C LYS A 476 11.25 10.49 26.43
N GLY A 477 10.55 9.48 26.90
CA GLY A 477 9.11 9.33 26.73
C GLY A 477 8.74 9.00 25.28
N CYS A 478 7.59 9.51 24.84
CA CYS A 478 7.04 9.29 23.51
C CYS A 478 6.80 10.60 22.77
N LEU A 479 7.05 10.59 21.46
CA LEU A 479 6.66 11.65 20.56
C LEU A 479 5.33 11.31 19.88
N ASN A 480 4.30 12.08 20.18
CA ASN A 480 3.04 12.07 19.46
C ASN A 480 3.12 13.01 18.25
N PHE A 481 2.71 12.50 17.09
CA PHE A 481 2.78 13.22 15.82
C PHE A 481 1.40 13.21 15.17
N TRP A 482 0.79 14.39 15.11
CA TRP A 482 -0.49 14.64 14.47
C TRP A 482 -0.28 15.34 13.14
N PHE A 483 -1.02 14.94 12.11
CA PHE A 483 -0.84 15.54 10.80
C PHE A 483 -2.06 15.48 9.90
N THR A 484 -2.13 16.44 8.99
CA THR A 484 -2.96 16.41 7.78
C THR A 484 -2.03 16.52 6.57
N TYR A 485 -2.59 16.63 5.36
CA TYR A 485 -1.77 16.98 4.19
C TYR A 485 -0.92 18.25 4.41
N HIS A 486 -1.47 19.27 5.06
CA HIS A 486 -0.84 20.59 5.21
C HIS A 486 -0.19 20.83 6.57
N GLU A 487 -0.73 20.23 7.62
CA GLU A 487 -0.43 20.63 8.99
C GLU A 487 0.28 19.51 9.76
N VAL A 488 1.13 19.92 10.69
CA VAL A 488 1.85 19.04 11.62
C VAL A 488 1.81 19.65 13.01
N GLU A 489 1.55 18.80 14.00
CA GLU A 489 1.59 19.16 15.42
C GLU A 489 2.27 18.04 16.20
N LEU A 490 3.31 18.41 16.95
CA LEU A 490 4.11 17.48 17.75
C LEU A 490 3.85 17.70 19.23
N GLN A 491 3.83 16.60 19.98
CA GLN A 491 3.63 16.62 21.41
C GLN A 491 4.54 15.58 22.08
N PHE A 492 5.37 16.04 23.00
CA PHE A 492 6.20 15.19 23.85
C PHE A 492 5.37 14.72 25.06
N VAL A 493 5.47 13.44 25.40
CA VAL A 493 4.75 12.81 26.51
C VAL A 493 5.74 11.98 27.30
N ASP A 494 5.83 12.22 28.61
CA ASP A 494 6.72 11.50 29.52
C ASP A 494 6.27 10.06 29.82
#